data_AF-A0A969E213-F1
#
_entry.id   AF-A0A969E213-F1
#
_cell.length_a   1.000
_cell.length_b   1.000
_cell.length_c   1.000
_cell.angle_alpha   90.00
_cell.angle_beta   90.00
_cell.angle_gamma   90.00
#
_symmetry.space_group_name_H-M   'P 1'
#
loop_
_entity.id
_entity.type
_entity.pdbx_description
1 polymer ?
#
loop_
_entity_poly.entity_id
_entity_poly.type
_entity_poly.pdbx_seq_one_letter_code
_entity_poly.pdbx_strand_id
1 'polypeptide(L)'
;MATKNNKLEWLNAAAELYLRAREYRKAIDAFATLRDKKEYPTARLNYALALKQNGQFDEAIPEFLLFLNNYEGKDRPKMLDKIEDHIAGCTLAIKQSEAGKDEKYAIEHMSANINSTENDFAPVPFGDDILYFTSSPNGQERILRSQQLSVDWSLAATVENLPIPMGASFGNGAFSPDGNRFYFAQWSKSKKKKEKKPSCSIFVIQRVGSDWSAPKALPEGVNTEGGISTTPFILSKGEKDLLFFASNKTGGRGGLDIWYTIVNPKTNQCDDAQNIGGLINTEGDEMTPFYDVEEKTLFFASNGRPTFGGYDIFKATGSEQTWTTPENMGTPFNTGADDYYFVKNKSRTGGFFASNRALGMEKISSRDDDVYFFDLMKVKIWLLRVKF
;
A
#
# COMPACT_ATOMS: atom_id res chain seq x y z
N MET A 1 44.45 -3.38 -9.06
CA MET A 1 43.86 -4.73 -9.11
C MET A 1 42.94 -4.88 -7.91
N ALA A 2 41.62 -4.84 -8.09
CA ALA A 2 40.71 -5.23 -7.02
C ALA A 2 40.86 -6.75 -6.84
N THR A 3 41.14 -7.21 -5.62
CA THR A 3 41.20 -8.63 -5.29
C THR A 3 39.82 -9.27 -5.50
N LYS A 4 39.77 -10.58 -5.78
CA LYS A 4 38.53 -11.33 -6.03
C LYS A 4 37.50 -11.18 -4.89
N ASN A 5 37.95 -10.96 -3.65
CA ASN A 5 37.09 -10.71 -2.49
C ASN A 5 36.30 -9.41 -2.60
N ASN A 6 36.95 -8.31 -3.01
CA ASN A 6 36.28 -7.03 -3.15
C ASN A 6 35.14 -7.11 -4.18
N LYS A 7 35.27 -7.91 -5.24
CA LYS A 7 34.22 -8.04 -6.28
C LYS A 7 32.92 -8.65 -5.74
N LEU A 8 33.00 -9.66 -4.87
CA LEU A 8 31.79 -10.29 -4.30
C LEU A 8 31.13 -9.43 -3.23
N GLU A 9 31.93 -8.67 -2.47
CA GLU A 9 31.42 -7.68 -1.51
C GLU A 9 30.61 -6.58 -2.22
N TRP A 10 31.15 -6.01 -3.30
CA TRP A 10 30.44 -5.02 -4.12
C TRP A 10 29.18 -5.62 -4.76
N LEU A 11 29.22 -6.88 -5.19
CA LEU A 11 28.06 -7.57 -5.74
C LEU A 11 26.96 -7.76 -4.69
N ASN A 12 27.31 -8.17 -3.47
CA ASN A 12 26.34 -8.32 -2.39
C ASN A 12 25.72 -6.97 -2.02
N ALA A 13 26.53 -5.92 -1.89
CA ALA A 13 26.03 -4.58 -1.64
C ALA A 13 25.07 -4.10 -2.75
N ALA A 14 25.41 -4.35 -4.02
CA ALA A 14 24.54 -4.04 -5.15
C ALA A 14 23.25 -4.87 -5.12
N ALA A 15 23.32 -6.16 -4.81
CA ALA A 15 22.17 -7.05 -4.74
C ALA A 15 21.16 -6.61 -3.67
N GLU A 16 21.65 -6.24 -2.48
CA GLU A 16 20.81 -5.68 -1.41
C GLU A 16 20.16 -4.36 -1.82
N LEU A 17 20.89 -3.50 -2.54
CA LEU A 17 20.34 -2.24 -3.06
C LEU A 17 19.29 -2.50 -4.13
N TYR A 18 19.50 -3.44 -5.05
CA TYR A 18 18.50 -3.81 -6.05
C TYR A 18 17.22 -4.34 -5.40
N LEU A 19 17.34 -5.19 -4.38
CA LEU A 19 16.17 -5.68 -3.65
C LEU A 19 15.42 -4.55 -2.96
N ARG A 20 16.12 -3.65 -2.24
CA ARG A 20 15.50 -2.49 -1.57
C ARG A 20 14.91 -1.48 -2.54
N ALA A 21 15.51 -1.32 -3.72
CA ALA A 21 15.01 -0.46 -4.77
C ALA A 21 13.91 -1.13 -5.61
N ARG A 22 13.46 -2.34 -5.24
CA ARG A 22 12.42 -3.10 -5.96
C ARG A 22 12.80 -3.42 -7.41
N GLU A 23 14.11 -3.50 -7.70
CA GLU A 23 14.67 -3.97 -8.97
C GLU A 23 14.89 -5.49 -8.93
N TYR A 24 13.80 -6.25 -8.74
CA TYR A 24 13.85 -7.67 -8.38
C TYR A 24 14.62 -8.53 -9.38
N ARG A 25 14.48 -8.30 -10.69
CA ARG A 25 15.26 -9.02 -11.72
C ARG A 25 16.77 -8.87 -11.54
N LYS A 26 17.25 -7.66 -11.27
CA LYS A 26 18.68 -7.43 -11.02
C LYS A 26 19.13 -8.02 -9.69
N ALA A 27 18.26 -8.00 -8.67
CA ALA A 27 18.52 -8.65 -7.40
C ALA A 27 18.65 -10.18 -7.56
N ILE A 28 17.75 -10.82 -8.33
CA ILE A 28 17.80 -12.24 -8.67
C ILE A 28 19.13 -12.58 -9.34
N ASP A 29 19.51 -11.87 -10.41
CA ASP A 29 20.77 -12.10 -11.13
C ASP A 29 22.00 -12.00 -10.21
N ALA A 30 22.03 -10.99 -9.35
CA ALA A 30 23.14 -10.77 -8.44
C ALA A 30 23.20 -11.83 -7.33
N PHE A 31 22.07 -12.12 -6.67
CA PHE A 31 22.00 -13.10 -5.59
C PHE A 31 22.16 -14.55 -6.07
N ALA A 32 21.84 -14.88 -7.33
CA ALA A 32 22.10 -16.19 -7.91
C ALA A 32 23.57 -16.60 -7.79
N THR A 33 24.50 -15.63 -7.89
CA THR A 33 25.95 -15.87 -7.72
C THR A 33 26.35 -16.05 -6.25
N LEU A 34 25.54 -15.53 -5.31
CA LEU A 34 25.90 -15.40 -3.89
C LEU A 34 25.20 -16.43 -2.98
N ARG A 35 24.01 -16.92 -3.34
CA ARG A 35 23.14 -17.74 -2.48
C ARG A 35 23.75 -19.02 -1.90
N ASP A 36 24.77 -19.57 -2.56
CA ASP A 36 25.47 -20.80 -2.13
C ASP A 36 26.76 -20.51 -1.33
N LYS A 37 27.12 -19.23 -1.13
CA LYS A 37 28.36 -18.81 -0.47
C LYS A 37 28.16 -18.61 1.02
N LYS A 38 28.97 -19.28 1.84
CA LYS A 38 28.88 -19.23 3.31
C LYS A 38 29.18 -17.84 3.89
N GLU A 39 29.95 -17.03 3.17
CA GLU A 39 30.29 -15.65 3.54
C GLU A 39 29.07 -14.71 3.48
N TYR A 40 28.01 -15.10 2.77
CA TYR A 40 26.79 -14.30 2.58
C TYR A 40 25.56 -15.09 3.04
N PRO A 41 25.39 -15.34 4.35
CA PRO A 41 24.38 -16.26 4.88
C PRO A 41 22.93 -15.84 4.58
N THR A 42 22.67 -14.56 4.32
CA THR A 42 21.35 -14.03 3.97
C THR A 42 21.07 -14.05 2.47
N ALA A 43 22.06 -14.33 1.61
CA ALA A 43 21.92 -14.20 0.17
C ALA A 43 20.85 -15.14 -0.41
N ARG A 44 20.71 -16.36 0.12
CA ARG A 44 19.65 -17.28 -0.32
C ARG A 44 18.26 -16.80 0.06
N LEU A 45 18.10 -16.30 1.28
CA LEU A 45 16.83 -15.71 1.71
C LEU A 45 16.45 -14.54 0.80
N ASN A 46 17.39 -13.62 0.57
CA ASN A 46 17.15 -12.46 -0.29
C ASN A 46 16.91 -12.85 -1.76
N TYR A 47 17.53 -13.93 -2.24
CA TYR A 47 17.24 -14.51 -3.55
C TYR A 47 15.80 -15.02 -3.63
N ALA A 48 15.36 -15.81 -2.65
CA ALA A 48 13.99 -16.34 -2.57
C ALA A 48 12.94 -15.22 -2.48
N LEU A 49 13.22 -14.17 -1.69
CA LEU A 49 12.41 -12.96 -1.64
C LEU A 49 12.33 -12.31 -3.02
N ALA A 50 13.47 -12.01 -3.66
CA ALA A 50 13.47 -11.39 -4.99
C ALA A 50 12.70 -12.20 -6.03
N LEU A 51 12.80 -13.55 -6.01
CA LEU A 51 11.99 -14.44 -6.85
C LEU A 51 10.49 -14.28 -6.55
N LYS A 52 10.09 -14.36 -5.28
CA LYS A 52 8.70 -14.14 -4.83
C LYS A 52 8.18 -12.80 -5.33
N GLN A 53 8.93 -11.72 -5.11
CA GLN A 53 8.51 -10.38 -5.51
C GLN A 53 8.46 -10.17 -7.03
N ASN A 54 9.23 -10.96 -7.78
CA ASN A 54 9.17 -11.00 -9.25
C ASN A 54 8.07 -11.93 -9.78
N GLY A 55 7.24 -12.52 -8.91
CA GLY A 55 6.15 -13.45 -9.27
C GLY A 55 6.60 -14.88 -9.60
N GLN A 56 7.86 -15.23 -9.35
CA GLN A 56 8.42 -16.56 -9.60
C GLN A 56 8.21 -17.47 -8.37
N PHE A 57 6.95 -17.72 -8.03
CA PHE A 57 6.56 -18.38 -6.78
C PHE A 57 7.07 -19.83 -6.68
N ASP A 58 6.95 -20.60 -7.76
CA ASP A 58 7.41 -22.00 -7.82
C ASP A 58 8.93 -22.13 -7.60
N GLU A 59 9.70 -21.13 -8.06
CA GLU A 59 11.15 -21.06 -7.90
C GLU A 59 11.54 -20.56 -6.49
N ALA A 60 10.73 -19.69 -5.89
CA ALA A 60 11.00 -19.12 -4.57
C ALA A 60 10.86 -20.15 -3.44
N ILE A 61 9.82 -21.00 -3.48
CA ILE A 61 9.53 -22.01 -2.44
C ILE A 61 10.74 -22.92 -2.12
N PRO A 62 11.40 -23.59 -3.08
CA PRO A 62 12.53 -24.46 -2.76
C PRO A 62 13.71 -23.68 -2.16
N GLU A 63 13.91 -22.42 -2.53
CA GLU A 63 15.00 -21.59 -1.99
C GLU A 63 14.75 -21.18 -0.54
N PHE A 64 13.49 -20.90 -0.18
CA PHE A 64 13.08 -20.71 1.22
C PHE A 64 13.34 -21.95 2.07
N LEU A 65 12.93 -23.13 1.57
CA LEU A 65 13.15 -24.41 2.25
C LEU A 65 14.64 -24.71 2.44
N LEU A 66 15.45 -24.49 1.40
CA LEU A 66 16.91 -24.68 1.46
C LEU A 66 17.57 -23.71 2.44
N PHE A 67 17.11 -22.46 2.52
CA PHE A 67 17.61 -21.51 3.52
C PHE A 67 17.29 -21.99 4.93
N LEU A 68 16.02 -22.31 5.19
CA LEU A 68 15.55 -22.76 6.50
C LEU A 68 16.23 -24.07 6.93
N ASN A 69 16.48 -25.01 6.04
CA ASN A 69 17.18 -26.26 6.38
C ASN A 69 18.60 -26.02 6.91
N ASN A 70 19.27 -24.97 6.44
CA ASN A 70 20.67 -24.67 6.79
C ASN A 70 20.80 -23.54 7.85
N TYR A 71 19.70 -22.97 8.31
CA TYR A 71 19.72 -21.80 9.19
C TYR A 71 19.92 -22.14 10.67
N GLU A 72 21.09 -21.86 11.24
CA GLU A 72 21.44 -22.20 12.63
C GLU A 72 21.36 -20.99 13.60
N GLY A 73 20.71 -19.89 13.18
CA GLY A 73 20.54 -18.69 14.00
C GLY A 73 19.76 -18.96 15.29
N LYS A 74 20.07 -18.22 16.37
CA LYS A 74 19.39 -18.36 17.67
C LYS A 74 17.89 -18.02 17.60
N ASP A 75 17.51 -17.21 16.62
CA ASP A 75 16.15 -16.79 16.28
C ASP A 75 15.47 -17.73 15.27
N ARG A 76 15.99 -18.95 15.06
CA ARG A 76 15.41 -19.97 14.17
C ARG A 76 13.89 -20.15 14.33
N PRO A 77 13.29 -20.18 15.54
CA PRO A 77 11.83 -20.28 15.65
C PRO A 77 11.09 -19.12 14.97
N LYS A 78 11.53 -17.88 15.18
CA LYS A 78 10.94 -16.71 14.51
C LYS A 78 11.20 -16.71 13.01
N MET A 79 12.37 -17.20 12.61
CA MET A 79 12.71 -17.34 11.19
C MET A 79 11.84 -18.41 10.52
N LEU A 80 11.54 -19.51 11.22
CA LEU A 80 10.63 -20.56 10.74
C LEU A 80 9.26 -19.96 10.44
N ASP A 81 8.65 -19.28 11.41
CA ASP A 81 7.33 -18.67 11.25
C ASP A 81 7.28 -17.74 10.02
N LYS A 82 8.29 -16.85 9.87
CA LYS A 82 8.39 -15.95 8.72
C LYS A 82 8.52 -16.69 7.38
N ILE A 83 9.33 -17.75 7.34
CA ILE A 83 9.55 -18.52 6.12
C ILE A 83 8.32 -19.33 5.75
N GLU A 84 7.61 -19.89 6.73
CA GLU A 84 6.33 -20.54 6.52
C GLU A 84 5.29 -19.58 5.97
N ASP A 85 5.21 -18.34 6.47
CA ASP A 85 4.34 -17.29 5.92
C ASP A 85 4.69 -16.96 4.46
N HIS A 86 5.98 -16.85 4.12
CA HIS A 86 6.41 -16.64 2.74
C HIS A 86 6.02 -17.80 1.81
N ILE A 87 6.23 -19.05 2.25
CA ILE A 87 5.87 -20.24 1.47
C ILE A 87 4.34 -20.34 1.32
N ALA A 88 3.58 -20.08 2.38
CA ALA A 88 2.13 -20.06 2.35
C ALA A 88 1.61 -19.01 1.36
N GLY A 89 2.24 -17.84 1.33
CA GLY A 89 1.95 -16.77 0.37
C GLY A 89 2.19 -17.18 -1.09
N CYS A 90 3.36 -17.75 -1.39
CA CYS A 90 3.65 -18.32 -2.71
C CYS A 90 2.64 -19.41 -3.12
N THR A 91 2.33 -20.31 -2.19
CA THR A 91 1.38 -21.42 -2.43
C THR A 91 -0.02 -20.89 -2.72
N LEU A 92 -0.46 -19.85 -2.00
CA LEU A 92 -1.75 -19.20 -2.22
C LEU A 92 -1.81 -18.56 -3.61
N ALA A 93 -0.74 -17.87 -4.03
CA ALA A 93 -0.65 -17.25 -5.35
C ALA A 93 -0.73 -18.28 -6.50
N ILE A 94 0.02 -19.39 -6.39
CA ILE A 94 -0.02 -20.50 -7.35
C ILE A 94 -1.42 -21.07 -7.46
N LYS A 95 -2.03 -21.42 -6.32
CA LYS A 95 -3.38 -22.01 -6.27
C LYS A 95 -4.44 -21.11 -6.91
N GLN A 96 -4.35 -19.80 -6.71
CA GLN A 96 -5.29 -18.86 -7.33
C GLN A 96 -5.05 -18.69 -8.83
N SER A 97 -3.79 -18.66 -9.27
CA SER A 97 -3.47 -18.65 -10.70
C SER A 97 -4.06 -19.87 -11.42
N GLU A 98 -3.97 -21.05 -10.80
CA GLU A 98 -4.55 -22.30 -11.32
C GLU A 98 -6.08 -22.31 -11.34
N ALA A 99 -6.73 -21.62 -10.40
CA ALA A 99 -8.19 -21.51 -10.33
C ALA A 99 -8.79 -20.66 -11.47
N GLY A 100 -7.95 -19.96 -12.24
CA GLY A 100 -8.34 -19.06 -13.31
C GLY A 100 -8.58 -17.63 -12.85
N LYS A 101 -8.62 -16.69 -13.80
CA LYS A 101 -8.84 -15.27 -13.48
C LYS A 101 -10.25 -15.05 -12.94
N ASP A 102 -10.36 -14.24 -11.89
CA ASP A 102 -11.67 -13.73 -11.47
C ASP A 102 -12.20 -12.76 -12.54
N GLU A 103 -13.07 -13.28 -13.42
CA GLU A 103 -13.71 -12.52 -14.50
C GLU A 103 -14.68 -11.44 -13.98
N LYS A 104 -14.90 -11.34 -12.65
CA LYS A 104 -15.70 -10.28 -12.06
C LYS A 104 -15.03 -8.91 -12.18
N TYR A 105 -13.71 -8.86 -12.20
CA TYR A 105 -12.96 -7.60 -12.20
C TYR A 105 -12.04 -7.49 -13.42
N ALA A 106 -12.22 -6.42 -14.19
CA ALA A 106 -11.24 -6.01 -15.19
C ALA A 106 -10.27 -5.03 -14.54
N ILE A 107 -8.95 -5.25 -14.68
CA ILE A 107 -7.92 -4.32 -14.21
C ILE A 107 -7.34 -3.57 -15.39
N GLU A 108 -7.30 -2.25 -15.28
CA GLU A 108 -6.71 -1.34 -16.25
C GLU A 108 -5.53 -0.60 -15.61
N HIS A 109 -4.40 -0.57 -16.31
CA HIS A 109 -3.29 0.32 -15.97
C HIS A 109 -3.62 1.73 -16.48
N MET A 110 -3.60 2.72 -15.58
CA MET A 110 -4.03 4.07 -15.96
C MET A 110 -3.04 4.70 -16.95
N SER A 111 -3.58 5.53 -17.84
CA SER A 111 -2.81 6.19 -18.90
C SER A 111 -1.73 7.13 -18.35
N ALA A 112 -0.82 7.58 -19.23
CA ALA A 112 0.23 8.55 -18.90
C ALA A 112 -0.30 9.94 -18.45
N ASN A 113 -1.61 10.16 -18.54
CA ASN A 113 -2.26 11.34 -17.96
C ASN A 113 -2.40 11.24 -16.43
N ILE A 114 -2.39 10.02 -15.89
CA ILE A 114 -2.42 9.71 -14.45
C ILE A 114 -1.05 9.22 -13.99
N ASN A 115 -0.49 8.22 -14.67
CA ASN A 115 0.78 7.59 -14.30
C ASN A 115 1.96 8.30 -14.97
N SER A 116 2.84 8.87 -14.14
CA SER A 116 4.11 9.45 -14.55
C SER A 116 5.18 8.37 -14.70
N THR A 117 6.44 8.79 -14.88
CA THR A 117 7.60 7.88 -14.87
C THR A 117 8.16 7.64 -13.46
N GLU A 118 7.49 8.15 -12.44
CA GLU A 118 7.87 8.12 -11.02
C GLU A 118 6.66 7.60 -10.22
N ASN A 119 6.73 7.61 -8.88
CA ASN A 119 5.67 7.06 -8.03
C ASN A 119 4.37 7.87 -8.10
N ASP A 120 3.28 7.22 -8.46
CA ASP A 120 1.90 7.72 -8.43
C ASP A 120 0.98 6.72 -7.69
N PHE A 121 0.37 7.17 -6.59
CA PHE A 121 -0.32 6.30 -5.63
C PHE A 121 -1.37 7.04 -4.81
N ALA A 122 -1.98 6.36 -3.83
CA ALA A 122 -3.03 6.89 -2.97
C ALA A 122 -4.17 7.58 -3.75
N PRO A 123 -4.84 6.87 -4.68
CA PRO A 123 -6.01 7.39 -5.37
C PRO A 123 -7.12 7.76 -4.38
N VAL A 124 -7.76 8.90 -4.62
CA VAL A 124 -8.88 9.44 -3.86
C VAL A 124 -9.95 9.88 -4.86
N PRO A 125 -10.86 8.99 -5.27
CA PRO A 125 -11.97 9.37 -6.14
C PRO A 125 -12.86 10.39 -5.43
N PHE A 126 -13.22 11.45 -6.13
CA PHE A 126 -14.11 12.50 -5.66
C PHE A 126 -15.32 12.57 -6.61
N GLY A 127 -16.38 11.85 -6.26
CA GLY A 127 -17.43 11.55 -7.24
C GLY A 127 -17.02 10.39 -8.15
N ASP A 128 -17.49 10.40 -9.38
CA ASP A 128 -17.12 9.40 -10.39
C ASP A 128 -16.16 9.96 -11.44
N ASP A 129 -16.09 11.29 -11.59
CA ASP A 129 -15.36 11.97 -12.66
C ASP A 129 -14.11 12.72 -12.21
N ILE A 130 -13.80 12.77 -10.91
CA ILE A 130 -12.60 13.44 -10.41
C ILE A 130 -11.77 12.45 -9.61
N LEU A 131 -10.46 12.44 -9.88
CA LEU A 131 -9.48 11.66 -9.17
C LEU A 131 -8.42 12.59 -8.61
N TYR A 132 -8.22 12.54 -7.29
CA TYR A 132 -7.02 13.05 -6.67
C TYR A 132 -6.07 11.88 -6.41
N PHE A 133 -4.77 12.12 -6.47
CA PHE A 133 -3.77 11.10 -6.15
C PHE A 133 -2.46 11.77 -5.75
N THR A 134 -1.56 11.00 -5.14
CA THR A 134 -0.23 11.46 -4.76
C THR A 134 0.76 11.11 -5.87
N SER A 135 1.60 12.07 -6.25
CA SER A 135 2.72 11.89 -7.16
C SER A 135 4.01 12.31 -6.45
N SER A 136 5.11 11.56 -6.61
CA SER A 136 6.39 11.83 -5.93
C SER A 136 7.60 11.99 -6.87
N PRO A 137 7.54 12.93 -7.84
CA PRO A 137 8.67 13.18 -8.72
C PRO A 137 9.88 13.70 -7.92
N ASN A 138 11.04 13.09 -8.13
CA ASN A 138 12.28 13.36 -7.39
C ASN A 138 12.15 13.17 -5.86
N GLY A 139 11.24 12.29 -5.42
CA GLY A 139 11.04 11.97 -4.00
C GLY A 139 10.35 13.08 -3.19
N GLN A 140 9.67 14.03 -3.85
CA GLN A 140 8.82 15.01 -3.19
C GLN A 140 7.35 14.76 -3.54
N GLU A 141 6.61 14.27 -2.55
CA GLU A 141 5.19 13.99 -2.67
C GLU A 141 4.37 15.29 -2.79
N ARG A 142 3.39 15.24 -3.70
CA ARG A 142 2.37 16.27 -3.91
C ARG A 142 1.07 15.62 -4.34
N ILE A 143 -0.04 16.34 -4.14
CA ILE A 143 -1.35 15.90 -4.61
C ILE A 143 -1.63 16.49 -5.98
N LEU A 144 -1.97 15.63 -6.92
CA LEU A 144 -2.46 15.98 -8.24
C LEU A 144 -3.96 15.70 -8.34
N ARG A 145 -4.59 16.34 -9.31
CA ARG A 145 -5.99 16.14 -9.70
C ARG A 145 -6.06 15.86 -11.19
N SER A 146 -6.91 14.92 -11.55
CA SER A 146 -7.36 14.69 -12.91
C SER A 146 -8.89 14.59 -12.97
N GLN A 147 -9.46 14.88 -14.13
CA GLN A 147 -10.88 14.76 -14.41
C GLN A 147 -11.11 13.80 -15.57
N GLN A 148 -12.09 12.92 -15.42
CA GLN A 148 -12.53 12.01 -16.45
C GLN A 148 -13.20 12.80 -17.57
N LEU A 149 -12.68 12.61 -18.78
CA LEU A 149 -13.27 13.06 -20.04
C LEU A 149 -13.99 11.86 -20.68
N SER A 150 -14.54 12.04 -21.90
CA SER A 150 -15.38 11.02 -22.54
C SER A 150 -14.78 9.60 -22.62
N VAL A 151 -13.46 9.48 -22.82
CA VAL A 151 -12.78 8.18 -23.02
C VAL A 151 -11.49 8.04 -22.22
N ASP A 152 -10.97 9.10 -21.61
CA ASP A 152 -9.69 9.11 -20.89
C ASP A 152 -9.72 10.20 -19.81
N TRP A 153 -8.72 10.22 -18.96
CA TRP A 153 -8.49 11.23 -17.94
C TRP A 153 -7.70 12.41 -18.50
N SER A 154 -7.99 13.63 -18.04
CA SER A 154 -7.19 14.81 -18.37
C SER A 154 -5.75 14.65 -17.84
N LEU A 155 -4.77 15.31 -18.45
CA LEU A 155 -3.43 15.38 -17.87
C LEU A 155 -3.49 15.91 -16.42
N ALA A 156 -2.96 15.12 -15.48
CA ALA A 156 -3.00 15.46 -14.08
C ALA A 156 -2.24 16.78 -13.79
N ALA A 157 -2.85 17.62 -12.97
CA ALA A 157 -2.31 18.92 -12.60
C ALA A 157 -2.35 19.13 -11.09
N THR A 158 -1.51 20.04 -10.59
CA THR A 158 -1.58 20.47 -9.19
C THR A 158 -2.93 21.12 -8.91
N VAL A 159 -3.47 20.88 -7.72
CA VAL A 159 -4.72 21.51 -7.30
C VAL A 159 -4.49 22.99 -7.00
N GLU A 160 -5.26 23.87 -7.66
CA GLU A 160 -5.23 25.30 -7.40
C GLU A 160 -5.63 25.61 -5.94
N ASN A 161 -4.98 26.61 -5.35
CA ASN A 161 -5.27 27.13 -4.01
C ASN A 161 -5.16 26.12 -2.85
N LEU A 162 -4.45 24.99 -3.04
CA LEU A 162 -4.04 24.16 -1.90
C LEU A 162 -3.02 24.93 -1.04
N PRO A 163 -3.31 25.22 0.24
CA PRO A 163 -2.55 26.16 1.06
C PRO A 163 -1.36 25.48 1.72
N ILE A 164 -0.50 24.86 0.91
CA ILE A 164 0.52 23.94 1.42
C ILE A 164 1.90 24.62 1.44
N PRO A 165 2.66 24.50 2.56
CA PRO A 165 3.95 25.16 2.67
C PRO A 165 4.90 24.78 1.54
N MET A 166 5.56 25.79 0.95
CA MET A 166 6.56 25.60 -0.09
C MET A 166 7.65 24.62 0.39
N GLY A 167 7.87 23.55 -0.37
CA GLY A 167 8.87 22.54 -0.04
C GLY A 167 8.42 21.47 0.96
N ALA A 168 7.15 21.40 1.36
CA ALA A 168 6.63 20.24 2.08
C ALA A 168 6.53 19.00 1.16
N SER A 169 6.65 17.80 1.72
CA SER A 169 6.32 16.54 1.05
C SER A 169 5.03 16.02 1.70
N PHE A 170 3.96 15.93 0.92
CA PHE A 170 2.64 15.61 1.42
C PHE A 170 1.86 14.77 0.41
N GLY A 171 1.03 13.87 0.91
CA GLY A 171 0.30 12.91 0.11
C GLY A 171 -0.63 12.08 0.99
N ASN A 172 -1.05 10.92 0.49
CA ASN A 172 -1.88 9.96 1.23
C ASN A 172 -3.06 10.65 1.90
N GLY A 173 -4.05 11.07 1.10
CA GLY A 173 -5.15 11.89 1.60
C GLY A 173 -6.52 11.22 1.57
N ALA A 174 -7.48 11.86 2.21
CA ALA A 174 -8.89 11.51 2.15
C ALA A 174 -9.77 12.74 2.35
N PHE A 175 -10.83 12.85 1.54
CA PHE A 175 -11.87 13.85 1.76
C PHE A 175 -12.85 13.38 2.84
N SER A 176 -13.33 14.29 3.67
CA SER A 176 -14.55 14.05 4.43
C SER A 176 -15.72 13.79 3.48
N PRO A 177 -16.75 13.04 3.90
CA PRO A 177 -17.86 12.69 3.01
C PRO A 177 -18.62 13.89 2.43
N ASP A 178 -18.60 15.04 3.11
CA ASP A 178 -19.17 16.29 2.64
C ASP A 178 -18.23 17.10 1.71
N GLY A 179 -17.01 16.63 1.48
CA GLY A 179 -15.98 17.26 0.66
C GLY A 179 -15.38 18.56 1.24
N ASN A 180 -15.78 18.96 2.45
CA ASN A 180 -15.37 20.24 3.03
C ASN A 180 -14.06 20.16 3.82
N ARG A 181 -13.55 18.95 4.10
CA ARG A 181 -12.27 18.74 4.76
C ARG A 181 -11.45 17.76 3.95
N PHE A 182 -10.15 17.98 3.95
CA PHE A 182 -9.20 17.08 3.35
C PHE A 182 -8.09 16.78 4.35
N TYR A 183 -7.97 15.51 4.70
CA TYR A 183 -6.97 14.96 5.60
C TYR A 183 -5.82 14.42 4.76
N PHE A 184 -4.57 14.65 5.16
CA PHE A 184 -3.41 14.17 4.42
C PHE A 184 -2.20 13.97 5.31
N ALA A 185 -1.31 13.09 4.89
CA ALA A 185 -0.04 12.85 5.55
C ALA A 185 1.01 13.86 5.09
N GLN A 186 1.82 14.38 6.01
CA GLN A 186 2.95 15.24 5.70
C GLN A 186 4.21 14.74 6.39
N TRP A 187 5.25 14.50 5.59
CA TRP A 187 6.55 14.07 6.08
C TRP A 187 7.38 15.25 6.60
N SER A 188 8.02 15.05 7.75
CA SER A 188 8.97 16.00 8.30
C SER A 188 10.31 15.94 7.57
N LYS A 189 10.78 17.06 7.04
CA LYS A 189 12.16 17.20 6.56
C LYS A 189 13.08 17.35 7.76
N SER A 190 13.83 16.30 8.10
CA SER A 190 14.86 16.40 9.16
C SER A 190 15.92 17.43 8.77
N LYS A 191 15.97 18.56 9.49
CA LYS A 191 16.98 19.63 9.31
C LYS A 191 18.26 19.40 10.14
N LYS A 192 18.37 18.32 10.91
CA LYS A 192 19.53 18.06 11.79
C LYS A 192 20.25 16.77 11.40
N LYS A 193 21.57 16.87 11.14
CA LYS A 193 22.50 15.77 10.75
C LYS A 193 22.65 14.63 11.78
N LYS A 194 22.07 14.74 12.98
CA LYS A 194 22.03 13.64 13.96
C LYS A 194 20.65 13.00 13.91
N GLU A 195 20.56 11.93 13.13
CA GLU A 195 19.55 10.86 13.10
C GLU A 195 18.28 11.12 13.94
N LYS A 196 17.43 12.07 13.52
CA LYS A 196 16.01 11.94 13.82
C LYS A 196 15.41 11.03 12.74
N LYS A 197 14.83 9.91 13.17
CA LYS A 197 14.04 9.02 12.31
C LYS A 197 13.02 9.85 11.52
N PRO A 198 12.71 9.48 10.26
CA PRO A 198 11.65 10.14 9.53
C PRO A 198 10.34 10.05 10.32
N SER A 199 9.60 11.15 10.39
CA SER A 199 8.32 11.24 11.07
C SER A 199 7.26 11.75 10.10
N CYS A 200 6.04 11.26 10.26
CA CYS A 200 4.89 11.64 9.44
C CYS A 200 3.71 11.98 10.33
N SER A 201 2.97 13.03 10.00
CA SER A 201 1.80 13.43 10.76
C SER A 201 0.62 13.74 9.83
N ILE A 202 -0.58 13.49 10.32
CA ILE A 202 -1.82 13.78 9.61
C ILE A 202 -2.23 15.23 9.89
N PHE A 203 -2.44 15.97 8.81
CA PHE A 203 -2.97 17.33 8.80
C PHE A 203 -4.36 17.34 8.21
N VAL A 204 -5.12 18.40 8.51
CA VAL A 204 -6.41 18.70 7.91
C VAL A 204 -6.42 20.13 7.39
N ILE A 205 -7.01 20.31 6.21
CA ILE A 205 -7.46 21.61 5.68
C ILE A 205 -8.97 21.61 5.54
N GLN A 206 -9.58 22.78 5.66
CA GLN A 206 -11.04 22.95 5.56
C GLN A 206 -11.38 23.96 4.49
N ARG A 207 -12.49 23.76 3.80
CA ARG A 207 -12.98 24.66 2.76
C ARG A 207 -13.52 25.94 3.40
N VAL A 208 -13.04 27.09 2.93
CA VAL A 208 -13.44 28.44 3.38
C VAL A 208 -13.81 29.24 2.13
N GLY A 209 -15.11 29.29 1.81
CA GLY A 209 -15.58 29.87 0.55
C GLY A 209 -15.10 29.05 -0.66
N SER A 210 -14.36 29.69 -1.56
CA SER A 210 -13.69 29.03 -2.70
C SER A 210 -12.31 28.47 -2.38
N ASP A 211 -11.74 28.83 -1.22
CA ASP A 211 -10.37 28.50 -0.82
C ASP A 211 -10.33 27.45 0.29
N TRP A 212 -9.13 27.19 0.80
CA TRP A 212 -8.86 26.27 1.89
C TRP A 212 -8.16 27.00 3.05
N SER A 213 -8.45 26.57 4.28
CA SER A 213 -7.76 27.02 5.48
C SER A 213 -6.30 26.58 5.48
N ALA A 214 -5.43 27.26 6.25
CA ALA A 214 -4.09 26.76 6.50
C ALA A 214 -4.12 25.32 7.09
N PRO A 215 -3.15 24.45 6.75
CA PRO A 215 -3.05 23.11 7.31
C PRO A 215 -2.91 23.11 8.82
N LYS A 216 -3.72 22.31 9.49
CA LYS A 216 -3.66 22.10 10.93
C LYS A 216 -3.35 20.63 11.23
N ALA A 217 -2.30 20.37 12.02
CA ALA A 217 -2.01 19.02 12.48
C ALA A 217 -3.16 18.52 13.37
N LEU A 218 -3.52 17.24 13.23
CA LEU A 218 -4.41 16.57 14.17
C LEU A 218 -3.75 16.43 15.56
N PRO A 219 -4.55 16.36 16.64
CA PRO A 219 -4.04 16.35 18.02
C PRO A 219 -3.23 15.09 18.35
N GLU A 220 -2.61 15.08 19.54
CA GLU A 220 -1.72 14.02 20.01
C GLU A 220 -2.38 12.62 20.06
N GLY A 221 -3.70 12.56 20.28
CA GLY A 221 -4.48 11.32 20.20
C GLY A 221 -4.36 10.61 18.84
N VAL A 222 -4.00 11.34 17.77
CA VAL A 222 -3.73 10.82 16.43
C VAL A 222 -2.23 10.85 16.13
N ASN A 223 -1.58 12.01 16.27
CA ASN A 223 -0.19 12.21 15.90
C ASN A 223 0.75 12.06 17.11
N THR A 224 1.67 11.10 17.06
CA THR A 224 2.73 10.95 18.08
C THR A 224 4.00 11.70 17.68
N GLU A 225 4.63 12.43 18.61
CA GLU A 225 5.90 13.12 18.34
C GLU A 225 6.98 12.14 17.87
N GLY A 226 7.58 12.41 16.71
CA GLY A 226 8.61 11.54 16.12
C GLY A 226 8.09 10.20 15.60
N GLY A 227 6.78 9.96 15.67
CA GLY A 227 6.12 8.78 15.10
C GLY A 227 5.72 8.95 13.64
N ILE A 228 5.03 7.94 13.14
CA ILE A 228 4.42 7.92 11.82
C ILE A 228 2.92 7.80 12.02
N SER A 229 2.16 8.71 11.43
CA SER A 229 0.70 8.60 11.29
C SER A 229 0.36 9.02 9.86
N THR A 230 -0.27 8.11 9.11
CA THR A 230 -0.41 8.22 7.65
C THR A 230 -1.67 7.48 7.16
N THR A 231 -1.91 7.56 5.85
CA THR A 231 -3.01 6.88 5.14
C THR A 231 -4.36 7.06 5.83
N PRO A 232 -4.82 8.31 6.04
CA PRO A 232 -6.12 8.59 6.61
C PRO A 232 -7.24 8.10 5.68
N PHE A 233 -8.31 7.61 6.28
CA PHE A 233 -9.60 7.38 5.62
C PHE A 233 -10.71 7.81 6.56
N ILE A 234 -11.63 8.63 6.08
CA ILE A 234 -12.68 9.21 6.91
C ILE A 234 -14.06 8.88 6.35
N LEU A 235 -14.98 8.51 7.25
CA LEU A 235 -16.39 8.30 6.95
C LEU A 235 -17.25 9.00 7.99
N SER A 236 -18.50 9.28 7.64
CA SER A 236 -19.43 9.97 8.52
C SER A 236 -20.30 8.98 9.28
N LYS A 237 -20.48 9.20 10.58
CA LYS A 237 -21.29 8.40 11.49
C LYS A 237 -22.32 9.29 12.20
N GLY A 238 -23.10 10.03 11.41
CA GLY A 238 -24.10 10.97 11.92
C GLY A 238 -23.48 12.31 12.30
N GLU A 239 -23.54 12.68 13.59
CA GLU A 239 -22.98 13.97 14.08
C GLU A 239 -21.46 13.98 14.24
N LYS A 240 -20.84 12.79 14.20
CA LYS A 240 -19.39 12.60 14.33
C LYS A 240 -18.88 11.81 13.14
N ASP A 241 -17.61 12.00 12.82
CA ASP A 241 -16.94 11.19 11.80
C ASP A 241 -16.02 10.16 12.46
N LEU A 242 -15.73 9.11 11.71
CA LEU A 242 -14.77 8.08 12.08
C LEU A 242 -13.57 8.18 11.14
N LEU A 243 -12.39 8.44 11.69
CA LEU A 243 -11.14 8.52 10.96
C LEU A 243 -10.32 7.27 11.26
N PHE A 244 -10.10 6.43 10.25
CA PHE A 244 -9.11 5.36 10.25
C PHE A 244 -7.76 5.89 9.74
N PHE A 245 -6.67 5.35 10.27
CA PHE A 245 -5.31 5.72 9.83
C PHE A 245 -4.29 4.66 10.26
N ALA A 246 -3.14 4.62 9.61
CA ALA A 246 -2.02 3.75 9.99
C ALA A 246 -1.04 4.51 10.90
N SER A 247 -0.56 3.87 11.97
CA SER A 247 0.37 4.49 12.92
C SER A 247 1.21 3.48 13.70
N ASN A 248 2.46 3.85 14.00
CA ASN A 248 3.36 3.10 14.89
C ASN A 248 3.32 3.59 16.34
N LYS A 249 2.22 4.25 16.73
CA LYS A 249 2.04 4.76 18.09
C LYS A 249 2.00 3.63 19.13
N THR A 250 2.41 3.95 20.36
CA THR A 250 2.40 3.00 21.49
C THR A 250 1.01 2.38 21.70
N GLY A 251 0.99 1.09 22.04
CA GLY A 251 -0.22 0.27 22.16
C GLY A 251 -0.55 -0.52 20.89
N GLY A 252 0.30 -0.41 19.87
CA GLY A 252 0.27 -1.21 18.66
C GLY A 252 0.76 -2.66 18.84
N ARG A 253 0.66 -3.45 17.77
CA ARG A 253 1.15 -4.84 17.72
C ARG A 253 2.47 -4.98 16.96
N GLY A 254 2.64 -4.24 15.87
CA GLY A 254 3.73 -4.45 14.92
C GLY A 254 4.43 -3.16 14.49
N GLY A 255 4.71 -3.06 13.20
CA GLY A 255 5.28 -1.88 12.58
C GLY A 255 4.27 -0.73 12.57
N LEU A 256 3.53 -0.59 11.48
CA LEU A 256 2.33 0.25 11.41
C LEU A 256 1.10 -0.60 11.70
N ASP A 257 0.23 -0.11 12.57
CA ASP A 257 -1.08 -0.70 12.79
C ASP A 257 -2.17 0.23 12.30
N ILE A 258 -3.36 -0.30 11.99
CA ILE A 258 -4.53 0.53 11.77
C ILE A 258 -5.16 0.91 13.11
N TRP A 259 -5.47 2.19 13.23
CA TRP A 259 -6.16 2.83 14.35
C TRP A 259 -7.41 3.54 13.84
N TYR A 260 -8.32 3.84 14.76
CA TYR A 260 -9.41 4.76 14.49
C TYR A 260 -9.61 5.77 15.62
N THR A 261 -10.13 6.95 15.27
CA THR A 261 -10.60 7.95 16.23
C THR A 261 -11.94 8.53 15.77
N ILE A 262 -12.66 9.11 16.71
CA ILE A 262 -13.87 9.88 16.46
C ILE A 262 -13.48 11.35 16.28
N VAL A 263 -13.93 11.97 15.20
CA VAL A 263 -13.64 13.35 14.86
C VAL A 263 -14.89 14.21 14.96
N ASN A 264 -14.78 15.35 15.64
CA ASN A 264 -15.80 16.40 15.59
C ASN A 264 -15.64 17.20 14.28
N PRO A 265 -16.62 17.15 13.36
CA PRO A 265 -16.48 17.79 12.05
C PRO A 265 -16.41 19.32 12.09
N LYS A 266 -16.88 19.95 13.18
CA LYS A 266 -16.88 21.41 13.34
C LYS A 266 -15.56 21.94 13.89
N THR A 267 -14.90 21.19 14.77
CA THR A 267 -13.70 21.65 15.49
C THR A 267 -12.40 20.93 15.09
N ASN A 268 -12.52 19.81 14.36
CA ASN A 268 -11.47 18.81 14.13
C ASN A 268 -10.82 18.26 15.41
N GLN A 269 -11.50 18.39 16.56
CA GLN A 269 -11.08 17.68 17.75
C GLN A 269 -11.28 16.19 17.54
N CYS A 270 -10.31 15.40 18.00
CA CYS A 270 -10.33 13.96 17.91
C CYS A 270 -10.34 13.38 19.33
N ASP A 271 -11.06 12.29 19.53
CA ASP A 271 -10.92 11.46 20.73
C ASP A 271 -9.56 10.73 20.68
N ASP A 272 -9.15 10.08 21.77
CA ASP A 272 -7.95 9.24 21.75
C ASP A 272 -8.13 8.07 20.78
N ALA A 273 -7.13 7.84 19.92
CA ALA A 273 -7.22 6.78 18.93
C ALA A 273 -7.13 5.38 19.55
N GLN A 274 -7.93 4.47 19.02
CA GLN A 274 -8.04 3.08 19.45
C GLN A 274 -7.50 2.16 18.36
N ASN A 275 -6.70 1.17 18.75
CA ASN A 275 -6.21 0.13 17.84
C ASN A 275 -7.42 -0.74 17.42
N ILE A 276 -7.53 -1.07 16.12
CA ILE A 276 -8.69 -1.84 15.62
C ILE A 276 -8.65 -3.33 15.95
N GLY A 277 -7.62 -3.77 16.68
CA GLY A 277 -7.55 -5.08 17.29
C GLY A 277 -6.76 -6.11 16.51
N GLY A 278 -6.51 -7.23 17.18
CA GLY A 278 -5.56 -8.24 16.76
C GLY A 278 -6.00 -9.17 15.63
N LEU A 279 -7.23 -9.05 15.15
CA LEU A 279 -7.62 -9.77 13.94
C LEU A 279 -7.15 -9.05 12.68
N ILE A 280 -6.98 -7.73 12.73
CA ILE A 280 -6.45 -6.95 11.60
C ILE A 280 -4.95 -6.76 11.75
N ASN A 281 -4.53 -6.23 12.91
CA ASN A 281 -3.15 -5.83 13.15
C ASN A 281 -2.24 -7.01 13.55
N THR A 282 -1.04 -7.07 12.97
CA THR A 282 -0.06 -8.17 13.08
C THR A 282 1.29 -7.68 13.59
N GLU A 283 2.36 -8.48 13.48
CA GLU A 283 3.72 -8.01 13.75
C GLU A 283 4.31 -7.19 12.59
N GLY A 284 3.67 -7.24 11.41
CA GLY A 284 4.05 -6.47 10.22
C GLY A 284 3.44 -5.07 10.20
N ASP A 285 3.28 -4.54 9.01
CA ASP A 285 2.61 -3.27 8.72
C ASP A 285 1.22 -3.54 8.15
N GLU A 286 0.21 -2.91 8.74
CA GLU A 286 -1.14 -2.75 8.21
C GLU A 286 -1.41 -1.29 7.88
N MET A 287 -1.78 -1.00 6.63
CA MET A 287 -1.93 0.36 6.14
C MET A 287 -2.96 0.51 5.03
N THR A 288 -3.20 1.75 4.58
CA THR A 288 -4.15 2.09 3.51
C THR A 288 -5.59 1.63 3.78
N PRO A 289 -6.16 1.91 4.98
CA PRO A 289 -7.52 1.51 5.29
C PRO A 289 -8.52 2.17 4.34
N PHE A 290 -9.47 1.40 3.84
CA PHE A 290 -10.67 1.87 3.14
C PHE A 290 -11.86 1.09 3.68
N TYR A 291 -12.83 1.77 4.29
CA TYR A 291 -14.00 1.11 4.84
C TYR A 291 -15.24 1.34 3.98
N ASP A 292 -15.75 0.24 3.46
CA ASP A 292 -16.99 0.20 2.72
C ASP A 292 -18.18 0.12 3.66
N VAL A 293 -18.92 1.21 3.79
CA VAL A 293 -20.06 1.32 4.72
C VAL A 293 -21.23 0.40 4.33
N GLU A 294 -21.48 0.20 3.04
CA GLU A 294 -22.60 -0.64 2.56
C GLU A 294 -22.31 -2.13 2.80
N GLU A 295 -21.08 -2.56 2.49
CA GLU A 295 -20.64 -3.95 2.67
C GLU A 295 -20.13 -4.24 4.09
N LYS A 296 -20.03 -3.21 4.94
CA LYS A 296 -19.39 -3.26 6.27
C LYS A 296 -18.02 -3.93 6.24
N THR A 297 -17.23 -3.60 5.22
CA THR A 297 -15.99 -4.30 4.90
C THR A 297 -14.83 -3.32 4.88
N LEU A 298 -13.82 -3.59 5.71
CA LEU A 298 -12.54 -2.91 5.70
C LEU A 298 -11.64 -3.57 4.66
N PHE A 299 -11.12 -2.79 3.74
CA PHE A 299 -10.00 -3.14 2.86
C PHE A 299 -8.74 -2.47 3.40
N PHE A 300 -7.63 -3.19 3.38
CA PHE A 300 -6.34 -2.69 3.85
C PHE A 300 -5.20 -3.48 3.23
N ALA A 301 -3.99 -2.92 3.23
CA ALA A 301 -2.80 -3.63 2.81
C ALA A 301 -2.05 -4.17 4.04
N SER A 302 -1.49 -5.37 3.93
CA SER A 302 -0.65 -5.96 4.98
C SER A 302 0.56 -6.69 4.39
N ASN A 303 1.69 -6.64 5.10
CA ASN A 303 2.87 -7.48 4.86
C ASN A 303 3.16 -8.48 6.01
N GLY A 304 2.28 -8.55 7.02
CA GLY A 304 2.47 -9.39 8.22
C GLY A 304 1.63 -10.66 8.21
N ARG A 305 1.25 -11.14 7.02
CA ARG A 305 0.45 -12.34 6.78
C ARG A 305 0.99 -13.04 5.52
N PRO A 306 0.54 -14.28 5.20
CA PRO A 306 0.81 -14.87 3.90
C PRO A 306 0.35 -13.98 2.74
N THR A 307 1.31 -13.30 2.10
CA THR A 307 1.13 -12.43 0.93
C THR A 307 1.70 -13.05 -0.34
N PHE A 308 1.19 -12.70 -1.50
CA PHE A 308 1.76 -13.07 -2.79
C PHE A 308 3.09 -12.36 -2.96
N GLY A 309 3.14 -11.06 -2.64
CA GLY A 309 4.28 -10.20 -2.87
C GLY A 309 4.88 -9.62 -1.59
N GLY A 310 5.08 -8.30 -1.61
CA GLY A 310 5.43 -7.54 -0.42
C GLY A 310 4.17 -7.23 0.38
N TYR A 311 3.47 -6.17 0.01
CA TYR A 311 2.12 -5.88 0.49
C TYR A 311 1.05 -6.51 -0.38
N ASP A 312 0.03 -7.08 0.24
CA ASP A 312 -1.19 -7.54 -0.42
C ASP A 312 -2.40 -6.82 0.15
N ILE A 313 -3.42 -6.61 -0.68
CA ILE A 313 -4.74 -6.12 -0.27
C ILE A 313 -5.52 -7.26 0.39
N PHE A 314 -5.97 -7.02 1.61
CA PHE A 314 -6.87 -7.87 2.37
C PHE A 314 -8.22 -7.18 2.58
N LYS A 315 -9.25 -7.97 2.86
CA LYS A 315 -10.55 -7.48 3.31
C LYS A 315 -11.01 -8.20 4.58
N ALA A 316 -11.74 -7.51 5.44
CA ALA A 316 -12.41 -8.10 6.60
C ALA A 316 -13.76 -7.42 6.84
N THR A 317 -14.81 -8.19 7.10
CA THR A 317 -16.11 -7.64 7.45
C THR A 317 -16.16 -7.36 8.94
N GLY A 318 -16.74 -6.24 9.34
CA GLY A 318 -16.76 -5.86 10.75
C GLY A 318 -16.93 -4.37 10.96
N SER A 319 -16.64 -3.92 12.17
CA SER A 319 -16.65 -2.51 12.54
C SER A 319 -15.79 -2.30 13.78
N GLU A 320 -15.02 -1.21 13.80
CA GLU A 320 -14.22 -0.75 14.94
C GLU A 320 -13.25 -1.81 15.48
N GLN A 321 -13.64 -2.61 16.48
CA GLN A 321 -12.80 -3.65 17.09
C GLN A 321 -13.31 -5.09 16.84
N THR A 322 -14.43 -5.25 16.15
CA THR A 322 -15.03 -6.56 15.85
C THR A 322 -14.89 -6.85 14.37
N TRP A 323 -14.05 -7.82 14.01
CA TRP A 323 -13.72 -8.15 12.62
C TRP A 323 -13.82 -9.66 12.39
N THR A 324 -14.11 -10.05 11.15
CA THR A 324 -13.86 -11.42 10.68
C THR A 324 -12.36 -11.63 10.46
N THR A 325 -11.96 -12.88 10.25
CA THR A 325 -10.62 -13.19 9.75
C THR A 325 -10.39 -12.48 8.41
N PRO A 326 -9.28 -11.73 8.24
CA PRO A 326 -8.97 -11.10 6.96
C PRO A 326 -8.77 -12.12 5.84
N GLU A 327 -9.34 -11.82 4.68
CA GLU A 327 -9.21 -12.59 3.44
C GLU A 327 -8.30 -11.83 2.48
N ASN A 328 -7.31 -12.52 1.92
CA ASN A 328 -6.48 -11.99 0.84
C ASN A 328 -7.38 -11.80 -0.40
N MET A 329 -7.38 -10.60 -1.00
CA MET A 329 -8.23 -10.27 -2.17
C MET A 329 -7.89 -11.10 -3.41
N GLY A 330 -6.69 -11.66 -3.46
CA GLY A 330 -6.27 -12.55 -4.51
C GLY A 330 -6.09 -11.88 -5.87
N THR A 331 -5.92 -12.69 -6.92
CA THR A 331 -5.89 -12.18 -8.29
C THR A 331 -7.27 -11.67 -8.72
N PRO A 332 -7.38 -10.56 -9.48
CA PRO A 332 -6.27 -9.82 -10.10
C PRO A 332 -5.72 -8.64 -9.26
N PHE A 333 -6.14 -8.51 -7.99
CA PHE A 333 -5.73 -7.40 -7.12
C PHE A 333 -4.34 -7.57 -6.53
N ASN A 334 -3.96 -8.79 -6.15
CA ASN A 334 -2.66 -9.10 -5.57
C ASN A 334 -1.76 -9.84 -6.56
N THR A 335 -0.47 -9.56 -6.50
CA THR A 335 0.59 -10.03 -7.38
C THR A 335 1.88 -10.26 -6.59
N GLY A 336 3.00 -10.57 -7.24
CA GLY A 336 4.30 -10.56 -6.55
C GLY A 336 4.74 -9.17 -6.08
N ALA A 337 4.06 -8.11 -6.51
CA ALA A 337 4.41 -6.73 -6.21
C ALA A 337 3.93 -6.29 -4.81
N ASP A 338 4.06 -5.00 -4.53
CA ASP A 338 3.32 -4.33 -3.47
C ASP A 338 1.97 -3.86 -4.05
N ASP A 339 0.87 -4.27 -3.44
CA ASP A 339 -0.49 -3.99 -3.85
C ASP A 339 -1.30 -3.38 -2.69
N TYR A 340 -1.79 -2.15 -2.84
CA TYR A 340 -2.35 -1.37 -1.72
C TYR A 340 -3.19 -0.17 -2.19
N TYR A 341 -3.68 0.68 -1.27
CA TYR A 341 -4.58 1.82 -1.57
C TYR A 341 -5.87 1.45 -2.31
N PHE A 342 -6.45 0.29 -2.02
CA PHE A 342 -7.75 -0.08 -2.59
C PHE A 342 -8.84 0.92 -2.19
N VAL A 343 -9.58 1.45 -3.16
CA VAL A 343 -10.69 2.38 -2.94
C VAL A 343 -11.76 2.18 -4.02
N LYS A 344 -13.04 2.25 -3.65
CA LYS A 344 -14.16 2.23 -4.63
C LYS A 344 -14.54 3.65 -5.05
N ASN A 345 -14.97 3.80 -6.30
CA ASN A 345 -15.59 5.05 -6.76
C ASN A 345 -16.99 5.23 -6.13
N LYS A 346 -17.58 6.43 -6.29
CA LYS A 346 -18.86 6.77 -5.65
C LYS A 346 -20.02 5.91 -6.15
N SER A 347 -20.05 5.61 -7.45
CA SER A 347 -21.05 4.73 -8.06
C SER A 347 -20.87 3.25 -7.70
N ARG A 348 -19.71 2.89 -7.13
CA ARG A 348 -19.34 1.52 -6.73
C ARG A 348 -19.37 0.54 -7.91
N THR A 349 -19.24 1.07 -9.12
CA THR A 349 -19.10 0.29 -10.35
C THR A 349 -17.65 -0.05 -10.63
N GLY A 350 -16.71 0.58 -9.93
CA GLY A 350 -15.30 0.30 -10.02
C GLY A 350 -14.53 0.98 -8.91
N GLY A 351 -13.26 1.21 -9.13
CA GLY A 351 -12.40 1.89 -8.17
C GLY A 351 -10.95 1.86 -8.58
N PHE A 352 -10.08 2.19 -7.65
CA PHE A 352 -8.65 2.33 -7.89
C PHE A 352 -7.85 1.59 -6.83
N PHE A 353 -6.60 1.31 -7.17
CA PHE A 353 -5.57 0.87 -6.24
C PHE A 353 -4.20 1.28 -6.79
N ALA A 354 -3.15 1.13 -5.99
CA ALA A 354 -1.78 1.37 -6.40
C ALA A 354 -0.99 0.07 -6.41
N SER A 355 -0.06 -0.06 -7.35
CA SER A 355 0.83 -1.20 -7.42
C SER A 355 2.12 -0.89 -8.16
N ASN A 356 3.24 -1.46 -7.71
CA ASN A 356 4.49 -1.47 -8.47
C ASN A 356 4.64 -2.71 -9.35
N ARG A 357 3.56 -3.45 -9.65
CA ARG A 357 3.62 -4.59 -10.58
C ARG A 357 4.22 -4.19 -11.93
N ALA A 358 4.98 -5.09 -12.54
CA ALA A 358 5.40 -4.94 -13.93
C ALA A 358 4.28 -5.44 -14.87
N LEU A 359 4.12 -4.78 -16.01
CA LEU A 359 3.10 -5.09 -17.00
C LEU A 359 3.70 -5.10 -18.42
N GLY A 360 4.32 -6.22 -18.79
CA GLY A 360 4.87 -6.42 -20.13
C GLY A 360 5.76 -5.26 -20.59
N MET A 361 5.45 -4.71 -21.77
CA MET A 361 6.15 -3.55 -22.33
C MET A 361 5.61 -2.20 -21.86
N GLU A 362 4.42 -2.17 -21.25
CA GLU A 362 3.77 -0.95 -20.76
C GLU A 362 4.44 -0.46 -19.47
N LYS A 363 4.82 -1.39 -18.58
CA LYS A 363 5.57 -1.09 -17.36
C LYS A 363 6.62 -2.16 -17.09
N ILE A 364 7.87 -1.88 -17.46
CA ILE A 364 8.98 -2.86 -17.34
C ILE A 364 9.66 -2.86 -15.96
N SER A 365 9.33 -1.92 -15.08
CA SER A 365 10.00 -1.71 -13.79
C SER A 365 9.04 -1.90 -12.62
N SER A 366 9.54 -2.43 -11.51
CA SER A 366 8.83 -2.52 -10.22
C SER A 366 9.33 -1.52 -9.18
N ARG A 367 10.12 -0.54 -9.61
CA ARG A 367 10.65 0.50 -8.71
C ARG A 367 9.58 1.45 -8.21
N ASP A 368 8.68 1.81 -9.11
CA ASP A 368 7.72 2.88 -8.93
C ASP A 368 6.30 2.32 -8.93
N ASP A 369 5.48 2.90 -8.07
CA ASP A 369 4.07 2.59 -7.92
C ASP A 369 3.26 3.36 -8.97
N ASP A 370 2.28 2.68 -9.56
CA ASP A 370 1.35 3.26 -10.52
C ASP A 370 -0.08 3.07 -10.02
N VAL A 371 -0.97 3.97 -10.44
CA VAL A 371 -2.41 3.85 -10.22
C VAL A 371 -3.03 2.92 -11.26
N TYR A 372 -3.89 2.04 -10.79
CA TYR A 372 -4.70 1.13 -11.60
C TYR A 372 -6.18 1.38 -11.32
N PHE A 373 -7.01 1.15 -12.32
CA PHE A 373 -8.46 1.12 -12.20
C PHE A 373 -8.97 -0.32 -12.23
N PHE A 374 -10.01 -0.62 -11.46
CA PHE A 374 -10.76 -1.86 -11.57
C PHE A 374 -12.22 -1.56 -11.90
N ASP A 375 -12.77 -2.30 -12.86
CA ASP A 375 -14.19 -2.25 -13.22
C ASP A 375 -14.90 -3.53 -12.73
N LEU A 376 -16.06 -3.37 -12.11
CA LEU A 376 -16.97 -4.48 -11.81
C LEU A 376 -17.72 -4.85 -13.09
N MET A 377 -17.25 -5.89 -13.77
CA MET A 377 -17.98 -6.46 -14.89
C MET A 377 -19.32 -7.00 -14.41
N LYS A 378 -20.42 -6.33 -14.79
CA LYS A 378 -21.77 -6.88 -14.60
C LYS A 378 -21.89 -8.13 -15.48
N VAL A 379 -21.73 -9.31 -14.87
CA VAL A 379 -22.10 -10.58 -15.52
C VAL A 379 -23.57 -10.47 -15.93
N LYS A 380 -23.84 -10.26 -17.22
CA LYS A 380 -25.19 -10.36 -17.78
C LYS A 380 -25.59 -11.82 -17.73
N ILE A 381 -26.26 -12.23 -16.66
CA ILE A 381 -26.92 -13.54 -16.59
C ILE A 381 -28.05 -13.52 -17.63
N TRP A 382 -27.82 -14.15 -18.78
CA TRP A 382 -28.90 -14.49 -19.72
C TRP A 382 -29.74 -15.59 -19.09
N LEU A 383 -30.78 -15.22 -18.34
CA LEU A 383 -31.85 -16.15 -17.99
C LEU A 383 -32.62 -16.52 -19.27
N LEU A 384 -32.19 -17.59 -19.94
CA LEU A 384 -33.02 -18.31 -20.90
C LEU A 384 -34.23 -18.87 -20.16
N ARG A 385 -35.32 -18.10 -20.12
CA ARG A 385 -36.65 -18.63 -19.82
C ARG A 385 -37.08 -19.49 -21.00
N VAL A 386 -36.74 -20.78 -20.97
CA VAL A 386 -37.43 -21.81 -21.75
C VAL A 386 -38.84 -21.90 -21.16
N LYS A 387 -39.82 -21.34 -21.86
CA LYS A 387 -41.23 -21.67 -21.63
C LYS A 387 -41.47 -23.04 -22.27
N PHE A 388 -41.82 -24.02 -21.43
CA PHE A 388 -42.51 -25.23 -21.90
C PHE A 388 -43.98 -24.92 -22.14
#